data_AF-A0A3M1VJW2-F1
#
_entry.id   AF-A0A3M1VJW2-F1
#
_cell.length_a   1.000
_cell.length_b   1.000
_cell.length_c   1.000
_cell.angle_alpha   90.00
_cell.angle_beta   90.00
_cell.angle_gamma   90.00
#
_symmetry.space_group_name_H-M   'P 1'
#
loop_
_entity.id
_entity.type
_entity.pdbx_description
1 polymer ?
#
loop_
_entity_poly.entity_id
_entity_poly.type
_entity_poly.pdbx_seq_one_letter_code
_entity_poly.pdbx_strand_id
1 'polypeptide(L)'
;MNFVTRGHDRSTQILIVVVAVAATVALGSALIFTLKRRAVNNVPANTLALWDDANGHGPLAVDIYRPIEMNFLPKAEVYNLRVMAVNRNRELVKGNYTPSEKVFGEIESKRPWYGIHGHYVWASGERSIEGPAYESKFLFNPFNLVGIEFWGLTGWGKSKLRWNRIKIEKAGLNSKDFPFYPLAYDLIWYPDKGYYEIKYDVSGYLREVNKYTVTPVGKDSIEFGLVAYNARDFGLNYIFLDLKHSENITTKIKVSEPLEIKDYLYLSNKCGYPGGCIYHWPGTTKYDYISVTGLPARAEFKLYRDKPELENVRPDLRAIIYFM
;
A
#
# COMPACT_ATOMS: atom_id res chain seq x y z
N MET A 1 39.60 -9.54 -80.30
CA MET A 1 38.91 -10.69 -79.66
C MET A 1 39.36 -10.77 -78.22
N ASN A 2 38.44 -10.67 -77.26
CA ASN A 2 38.42 -11.40 -75.99
C ASN A 2 37.20 -10.91 -75.18
N PHE A 3 36.12 -11.68 -75.26
CA PHE A 3 34.95 -11.55 -74.39
C PHE A 3 35.24 -12.30 -73.09
N VAL A 4 35.28 -11.57 -71.97
CA VAL A 4 35.23 -12.15 -70.63
C VAL A 4 33.76 -12.22 -70.22
N THR A 5 33.17 -13.40 -70.28
CA THR A 5 31.82 -13.66 -69.76
C THR A 5 31.89 -13.85 -68.24
N ARG A 6 31.35 -12.89 -67.48
CA ARG A 6 31.09 -13.03 -66.04
C ARG A 6 30.00 -14.09 -65.84
N GLY A 7 30.38 -15.26 -65.31
CA GLY A 7 29.43 -16.22 -64.77
C GLY A 7 28.81 -15.65 -63.49
N HIS A 8 27.51 -15.34 -63.54
CA HIS A 8 26.74 -15.09 -62.33
C HIS A 8 26.53 -16.43 -61.60
N ASP A 9 27.25 -16.59 -60.49
CA ASP A 9 27.20 -17.75 -59.64
C ASP A 9 25.84 -17.84 -58.94
N ARG A 10 25.03 -18.81 -59.40
CA ARG A 10 23.71 -19.13 -58.84
C ARG A 10 23.77 -19.46 -57.34
N SER A 11 24.92 -19.90 -56.83
CA SER A 11 25.08 -20.23 -55.41
C SER A 11 24.94 -18.99 -54.52
N THR A 12 25.46 -17.84 -54.96
CA THR A 12 25.37 -16.57 -54.25
C THR A 12 23.93 -16.05 -54.18
N GLN A 13 23.15 -16.22 -55.25
CA GLN A 13 21.74 -15.81 -55.27
C GLN A 13 20.87 -16.68 -54.34
N ILE A 14 21.12 -17.99 -54.29
CA ILE A 14 20.41 -18.91 -53.38
C ILE A 14 20.74 -18.57 -51.92
N LEU A 15 22.00 -18.28 -51.61
CA LEU A 15 22.42 -17.92 -50.25
C LEU A 15 21.74 -16.64 -49.75
N ILE A 16 21.62 -15.61 -50.60
CA ILE A 16 20.94 -14.35 -50.25
C ILE A 16 19.47 -14.60 -49.91
N VAL A 17 18.77 -15.43 -50.70
CA VAL A 17 17.36 -15.74 -50.46
C VAL A 17 17.19 -16.53 -49.15
N VAL A 18 18.05 -17.52 -48.89
CA VAL A 18 17.97 -18.32 -47.65
C VAL A 18 18.22 -17.45 -46.42
N VAL A 19 19.20 -16.55 -46.45
CA VAL A 19 19.49 -15.63 -45.35
C VAL A 19 18.35 -14.64 -45.12
N ALA A 20 17.75 -14.10 -46.19
CA ALA A 20 16.62 -13.18 -46.08
C ALA A 20 15.37 -13.85 -45.47
N VAL A 21 15.07 -15.10 -45.87
CA VAL A 21 13.95 -15.87 -45.30
C VAL A 21 14.19 -16.19 -43.83
N ALA A 22 15.39 -16.66 -43.47
CA ALA A 22 15.76 -16.94 -42.09
C ALA A 22 15.67 -15.70 -41.18
N ALA A 23 16.14 -14.54 -41.66
CA ALA A 23 16.03 -13.28 -40.92
C ALA A 23 14.57 -12.84 -40.70
N THR A 24 13.71 -13.02 -41.71
CA THR A 24 12.28 -12.67 -41.61
C THR A 24 11.55 -13.56 -40.61
N VAL A 25 11.85 -14.88 -40.61
CA VAL A 25 11.29 -15.83 -39.64
C VAL A 25 11.77 -15.53 -38.21
N ALA A 26 13.05 -15.19 -38.04
CA ALA A 26 13.61 -14.83 -36.74
C ALA A 26 12.99 -13.53 -36.17
N LEU A 27 12.83 -12.50 -37.01
CA LEU A 27 12.19 -11.23 -36.63
C LEU A 27 10.70 -11.43 -36.29
N GLY A 28 9.97 -12.20 -37.08
CA GLY A 28 8.57 -12.55 -36.79
C GLY A 28 8.42 -13.32 -35.48
N SER A 29 9.31 -14.27 -35.22
CA SER A 29 9.33 -15.06 -33.98
C SER A 29 9.67 -14.19 -32.77
N ALA A 30 10.64 -13.29 -32.88
CA ALA A 30 11.01 -12.35 -31.83
C ALA A 30 9.89 -11.34 -31.51
N LEU A 31 9.15 -10.89 -32.52
CA LEU A 31 7.99 -10.01 -32.38
C LEU A 31 6.81 -10.72 -31.71
N ILE A 32 6.51 -11.96 -32.11
CA ILE A 32 5.47 -12.78 -31.47
C ILE A 32 5.86 -13.09 -30.02
N PHE A 33 7.14 -13.33 -29.74
CA PHE A 33 7.62 -13.58 -28.38
C PHE A 33 7.54 -12.32 -27.51
N THR A 34 7.89 -11.13 -28.02
CA THR A 34 7.72 -9.86 -27.28
C THR A 34 6.25 -9.49 -27.08
N LEU A 35 5.38 -9.69 -28.07
CA LEU A 35 3.93 -9.47 -27.95
C LEU A 35 3.28 -10.45 -26.95
N LYS A 36 3.66 -11.74 -26.97
CA LYS A 36 3.22 -12.71 -25.95
C LYS A 36 3.76 -12.37 -24.56
N ARG A 37 5.00 -11.91 -24.42
CA ARG A 37 5.56 -11.47 -23.12
C ARG A 37 4.83 -10.24 -22.57
N ARG A 38 4.33 -9.35 -23.44
CA ARG A 38 3.45 -8.23 -23.05
C ARG A 38 2.07 -8.73 -22.59
N ALA A 39 1.51 -9.75 -23.24
CA ALA A 39 0.20 -10.31 -22.90
C ALA A 39 0.20 -11.19 -21.64
N VAL A 40 1.32 -11.90 -21.35
CA VAL A 40 1.44 -12.79 -20.16
C VAL A 40 1.55 -12.01 -18.84
N ASN A 41 1.82 -10.70 -18.88
CA ASN A 41 1.85 -9.86 -17.69
C ASN A 41 0.48 -9.22 -17.32
N ASN A 42 -0.59 -9.54 -18.04
CA ASN A 42 -1.94 -9.06 -17.76
C ASN A 42 -2.73 -10.12 -16.98
N VAL A 43 -2.31 -10.44 -15.76
CA VAL A 43 -3.31 -10.88 -14.77
C VAL A 43 -4.23 -9.67 -14.56
N PRO A 44 -5.55 -9.78 -14.80
CA PRO A 44 -6.45 -8.65 -14.59
C PRO A 44 -6.28 -8.15 -13.16
N ALA A 45 -6.00 -6.86 -12.99
CA ALA A 45 -5.92 -6.28 -11.66
C ALA A 45 -7.26 -6.49 -10.94
N ASN A 46 -7.21 -6.71 -9.62
CA ASN A 46 -8.43 -6.70 -8.82
C ASN A 46 -9.14 -5.36 -9.07
N THR A 47 -10.45 -5.41 -9.30
CA THR A 47 -11.19 -4.24 -9.75
C THR A 47 -12.32 -3.95 -8.78
N LEU A 48 -12.44 -2.70 -8.34
CA LEU A 48 -13.53 -2.25 -7.48
C LEU A 48 -14.81 -2.06 -8.31
N ALA A 49 -15.96 -2.34 -7.70
CA ALA A 49 -17.29 -2.05 -8.25
C ALA A 49 -17.66 -0.60 -7.91
N LEU A 50 -17.39 0.33 -8.83
CA LEU A 50 -17.58 1.78 -8.64
C LEU A 50 -18.49 2.35 -9.72
N TRP A 51 -19.09 3.50 -9.45
CA TRP A 51 -19.90 4.25 -10.41
C TRP A 51 -21.04 3.38 -10.96
N ASP A 52 -21.13 3.22 -12.28
CA ASP A 52 -22.13 2.40 -12.95
C ASP A 52 -22.02 0.91 -12.57
N ASP A 53 -20.83 0.44 -12.21
CA ASP A 53 -20.59 -0.94 -11.75
C ASP A 53 -21.01 -1.15 -10.29
N ALA A 54 -21.32 -0.09 -9.54
CA ALA A 54 -21.76 -0.19 -8.14
C ALA A 54 -23.18 -0.73 -7.99
N ASN A 55 -23.87 -1.08 -9.09
CA ASN A 55 -25.21 -1.68 -9.11
C ASN A 55 -26.26 -0.96 -8.22
N GLY A 56 -26.13 0.36 -8.06
CA GLY A 56 -27.04 1.17 -7.24
C GLY A 56 -26.87 0.99 -5.72
N HIS A 57 -25.75 0.41 -5.25
CA HIS A 57 -25.44 0.37 -3.83
C HIS A 57 -25.26 1.80 -3.28
N GLY A 58 -26.07 2.15 -2.28
CA GLY A 58 -25.92 3.36 -1.48
C GLY A 58 -24.74 3.28 -0.50
N PRO A 59 -24.76 4.04 0.61
CA PRO A 59 -23.68 3.95 1.61
C PRO A 59 -23.54 2.53 2.16
N LEU A 60 -22.32 2.00 2.15
CA LEU A 60 -21.96 0.69 2.67
C LEU A 60 -21.00 0.86 3.84
N ALA A 61 -21.40 0.41 5.03
CA ALA A 61 -20.50 0.32 6.18
C ALA A 61 -19.57 -0.88 5.99
N VAL A 62 -18.27 -0.67 6.17
CA VAL A 62 -17.25 -1.71 6.04
C VAL A 62 -16.61 -1.98 7.40
N ASP A 63 -16.58 -3.24 7.80
CA ASP A 63 -15.93 -3.66 9.05
C ASP A 63 -14.44 -3.33 9.06
N ILE A 64 -13.97 -2.78 10.18
CA ILE A 64 -12.55 -2.57 10.46
C ILE A 64 -12.05 -3.65 11.43
N TYR A 65 -11.11 -4.44 10.95
CA TYR A 65 -10.51 -5.54 11.67
C TYR A 65 -9.36 -5.08 12.55
N ARG A 66 -9.32 -5.66 13.75
CA ARG A 66 -8.19 -5.54 14.64
C ARG A 66 -6.98 -6.29 14.07
N PRO A 67 -5.75 -5.83 14.38
CA PRO A 67 -4.53 -6.55 14.04
C PRO A 67 -4.50 -7.96 14.61
N ILE A 68 -3.89 -8.89 13.87
CA ILE A 68 -3.76 -10.29 14.24
C ILE A 68 -2.31 -10.73 14.24
N GLU A 69 -2.04 -11.85 14.92
CA GLU A 69 -0.73 -12.45 14.85
C GLU A 69 -0.47 -13.15 13.52
N MET A 70 0.73 -12.94 12.99
CA MET A 70 1.14 -13.50 11.70
C MET A 70 2.55 -14.08 11.69
N ASN A 71 3.26 -14.01 12.83
CA ASN A 71 4.59 -14.53 12.96
C ASN A 71 4.65 -16.00 12.54
N PHE A 72 5.55 -16.30 11.60
CA PHE A 72 5.84 -17.64 11.10
C PHE A 72 4.68 -18.33 10.36
N LEU A 73 3.63 -17.61 9.98
CA LEU A 73 2.58 -18.17 9.13
C LEU A 73 3.12 -18.52 7.73
N PRO A 74 2.62 -19.59 7.11
CA PRO A 74 2.86 -19.85 5.70
C PRO A 74 2.31 -18.73 4.80
N LYS A 75 3.02 -18.39 3.70
CA LYS A 75 2.56 -17.38 2.74
C LYS A 75 1.13 -17.65 2.23
N ALA A 76 0.82 -18.91 1.96
CA ALA A 76 -0.51 -19.34 1.51
C ALA A 76 -1.61 -19.05 2.53
N GLU A 77 -1.32 -19.15 3.84
CA GLU A 77 -2.27 -18.84 4.89
C GLU A 77 -2.53 -17.33 4.96
N VAL A 78 -1.47 -16.51 4.84
CA VAL A 78 -1.61 -15.04 4.72
C VAL A 78 -2.47 -14.65 3.52
N TYR A 79 -2.29 -15.32 2.38
CA TYR A 79 -3.08 -15.09 1.18
C TYR A 79 -4.55 -15.46 1.39
N ASN A 80 -4.81 -16.60 2.04
CA ASN A 80 -6.18 -17.02 2.37
C ASN A 80 -6.86 -16.02 3.30
N LEU A 81 -6.17 -15.54 4.34
CA LEU A 81 -6.69 -14.51 5.25
C LEU A 81 -7.02 -13.21 4.50
N ARG A 82 -6.17 -12.81 3.54
CA ARG A 82 -6.41 -11.64 2.69
C ARG A 82 -7.65 -11.84 1.80
N VAL A 83 -7.79 -13.00 1.16
CA VAL A 83 -8.97 -13.34 0.35
C VAL A 83 -10.25 -13.32 1.21
N MET A 84 -10.19 -13.91 2.40
CA MET A 84 -11.30 -13.88 3.35
C MET A 84 -11.67 -12.45 3.74
N ALA A 85 -10.70 -11.58 4.03
CA ALA A 85 -10.95 -10.19 4.38
C ALA A 85 -11.64 -9.41 3.24
N VAL A 86 -11.23 -9.63 1.99
CA VAL A 86 -11.86 -9.00 0.81
C VAL A 86 -13.29 -9.51 0.61
N ASN A 87 -13.51 -10.83 0.73
CA ASN A 87 -14.82 -11.44 0.50
C ASN A 87 -15.90 -11.06 1.53
N ARG A 88 -15.54 -10.39 2.63
CA ARG A 88 -16.51 -9.89 3.60
C ARG A 88 -17.31 -8.69 3.09
N ASN A 89 -16.78 -7.94 2.13
CA ASN A 89 -17.50 -6.85 1.45
C ASN A 89 -17.40 -7.09 -0.06
N ARG A 90 -17.85 -8.29 -0.48
CA ARG A 90 -17.70 -8.81 -1.84
C ARG A 90 -18.37 -7.93 -2.89
N GLU A 91 -19.39 -7.18 -2.50
CA GLU A 91 -20.13 -6.19 -3.29
C GLU A 91 -19.25 -5.03 -3.78
N LEU A 92 -18.13 -4.74 -3.10
CA LEU A 92 -17.18 -3.71 -3.53
C LEU A 92 -16.20 -4.19 -4.61
N VAL A 93 -16.25 -5.47 -5.02
CA VAL A 93 -15.27 -6.09 -5.92
C VAL A 93 -15.94 -6.65 -7.17
N LYS A 94 -15.32 -6.47 -8.33
CA LYS A 94 -15.70 -7.13 -9.59
C LYS A 94 -14.94 -8.44 -9.73
N GLY A 95 -15.67 -9.53 -9.99
CA GLY A 95 -15.07 -10.85 -10.18
C GLY A 95 -14.36 -11.39 -8.92
N ASN A 96 -13.64 -12.50 -9.06
CA ASN A 96 -12.95 -13.12 -7.93
C ASN A 96 -11.67 -12.37 -7.60
N TYR A 97 -11.45 -12.14 -6.31
CA TYR A 97 -10.23 -11.51 -5.80
C TYR A 97 -9.06 -12.50 -5.76
N THR A 98 -7.88 -12.04 -6.17
CA THR A 98 -6.60 -12.75 -6.01
C THR A 98 -5.54 -11.78 -5.48
N PRO A 99 -4.81 -12.10 -4.39
CA PRO A 99 -3.74 -11.23 -3.90
C PRO A 99 -2.75 -10.85 -5.01
N SER A 100 -2.50 -9.56 -5.19
CA SER A 100 -1.58 -9.07 -6.22
C SER A 100 -0.13 -9.48 -5.94
N GLU A 101 0.49 -10.25 -6.84
CA GLU A 101 1.91 -10.59 -6.74
C GLU A 101 2.82 -9.35 -6.78
N LYS A 102 2.39 -8.26 -7.42
CA LYS A 102 3.16 -7.00 -7.43
C LYS A 102 3.27 -6.35 -6.04
N VAL A 103 2.35 -6.68 -5.14
CA VAL A 103 2.22 -6.10 -3.80
C VAL A 103 2.63 -7.09 -2.71
N PHE A 104 2.19 -8.34 -2.85
CA PHE A 104 2.30 -9.37 -1.84
C PHE A 104 3.26 -10.51 -2.25
N GLY A 105 3.84 -10.45 -3.45
CA GLY A 105 4.67 -11.53 -4.00
C GLY A 105 5.96 -11.77 -3.23
N GLU A 106 6.51 -10.71 -2.65
CA GLU A 106 7.76 -10.72 -1.88
C GLU A 106 7.57 -11.09 -0.40
N ILE A 107 6.35 -11.48 0.02
CA ILE A 107 6.13 -12.06 1.34
C ILE A 107 6.80 -13.44 1.40
N GLU A 108 7.82 -13.56 2.24
CA GLU A 108 8.46 -14.84 2.51
C GLU A 108 7.65 -15.69 3.51
N SER A 109 7.54 -16.98 3.22
CA SER A 109 6.80 -17.93 4.06
C SER A 109 7.54 -18.22 5.37
N LYS A 110 6.78 -18.38 6.47
CA LYS A 110 7.32 -18.74 7.79
C LYS A 110 8.37 -17.76 8.32
N ARG A 111 8.26 -16.47 7.97
CA ARG A 111 9.06 -15.38 8.53
C ARG A 111 8.30 -14.66 9.64
N PRO A 112 9.01 -14.03 10.59
CA PRO A 112 8.35 -13.14 11.52
C PRO A 112 7.93 -11.85 10.81
N TRP A 113 7.00 -11.12 11.42
CA TRP A 113 6.51 -9.82 10.97
C TRP A 113 6.96 -8.76 11.97
N TYR A 114 7.08 -7.51 11.53
CA TYR A 114 7.24 -6.43 12.49
C TYR A 114 5.97 -6.37 13.36
N GLY A 115 6.08 -6.69 14.65
CA GLY A 115 4.98 -6.66 15.60
C GLY A 115 4.62 -5.24 16.07
N ILE A 116 3.38 -5.05 16.49
CA ILE A 116 2.86 -3.77 16.99
C ILE A 116 3.57 -3.32 18.27
N HIS A 117 3.86 -4.22 19.22
CA HIS A 117 4.65 -3.85 20.41
C HIS A 117 6.08 -3.48 20.00
N GLY A 118 6.65 -4.24 19.07
CA GLY A 118 7.92 -3.91 18.46
C GLY A 118 7.94 -2.49 17.88
N HIS A 119 6.95 -2.14 17.06
CA HIS A 119 6.90 -0.88 16.34
C HIS A 119 6.68 0.33 17.28
N TYR A 120 5.79 0.19 18.27
CA TYR A 120 5.40 1.31 19.14
C TYR A 120 6.23 1.41 20.44
N VAL A 121 6.77 0.30 20.95
CA VAL A 121 7.40 0.25 22.29
C VAL A 121 8.89 -0.10 22.21
N TRP A 122 9.24 -1.18 21.52
CA TRP A 122 10.59 -1.74 21.58
C TRP A 122 11.56 -1.23 20.52
N ALA A 123 11.03 -0.67 19.43
CA ALA A 123 11.77 -0.32 18.23
C ALA A 123 12.48 -1.54 17.60
N SER A 124 13.61 -1.32 16.94
CA SER A 124 14.41 -2.34 16.27
C SER A 124 15.12 -3.24 17.29
N GLY A 125 15.21 -4.55 17.03
CA GLY A 125 15.93 -5.54 17.84
C GLY A 125 15.19 -6.87 17.98
N GLU A 126 15.62 -7.71 18.93
CA GLU A 126 15.03 -9.04 19.16
C GLU A 126 13.54 -9.01 19.55
N ARG A 127 13.10 -7.92 20.19
CA ARG A 127 11.72 -7.72 20.62
C ARG A 127 10.85 -7.01 19.57
N SER A 128 11.40 -6.75 18.39
CA SER A 128 10.68 -6.06 17.30
C SER A 128 9.51 -6.87 16.72
N ILE A 129 9.50 -8.18 16.92
CA ILE A 129 8.44 -9.06 16.40
C ILE A 129 7.30 -9.27 17.42
N GLU A 130 7.38 -8.64 18.60
CA GLU A 130 6.38 -8.83 19.65
C GLU A 130 5.04 -8.16 19.31
N GLY A 131 3.97 -8.91 19.60
CA GLY A 131 2.59 -8.52 19.38
C GLY A 131 2.15 -8.70 17.93
N PRO A 132 0.83 -8.54 17.67
CA PRO A 132 0.24 -8.70 16.35
C PRO A 132 1.04 -7.99 15.26
N ALA A 133 1.10 -8.55 14.07
CA ALA A 133 1.83 -7.96 12.96
C ALA A 133 1.32 -6.54 12.66
N TYR A 134 2.20 -5.56 12.64
CA TYR A 134 1.88 -4.16 12.37
C TYR A 134 1.10 -3.98 11.07
N GLU A 135 1.54 -4.67 10.01
CA GLU A 135 0.91 -4.62 8.70
C GLU A 135 -0.50 -5.21 8.67
N SER A 136 -0.86 -6.10 9.61
CA SER A 136 -2.19 -6.70 9.63
C SER A 136 -3.33 -5.68 9.80
N LYS A 137 -3.04 -4.50 10.38
CA LYS A 137 -3.99 -3.38 10.49
C LYS A 137 -4.40 -2.79 9.14
N PHE A 138 -3.62 -3.01 8.09
CA PHE A 138 -3.94 -2.58 6.72
C PHE A 138 -4.21 -3.77 5.81
N LEU A 139 -3.41 -4.84 5.93
CA LEU A 139 -3.51 -6.04 5.11
C LEU A 139 -4.85 -6.76 5.26
N PHE A 140 -5.49 -6.72 6.42
CA PHE A 140 -6.83 -7.32 6.59
C PHE A 140 -7.96 -6.28 6.66
N ASN A 141 -7.65 -5.04 6.29
CA ASN A 141 -8.61 -3.97 6.04
C ASN A 141 -8.51 -3.52 4.57
N PRO A 142 -8.82 -4.41 3.61
CA PRO A 142 -8.51 -4.21 2.19
C PRO A 142 -9.14 -2.97 1.57
N PHE A 143 -10.29 -2.52 2.09
CA PHE A 143 -11.02 -1.36 1.59
C PHE A 143 -10.63 -0.06 2.30
N ASN A 144 -9.68 -0.10 3.23
CA ASN A 144 -8.90 1.07 3.61
C ASN A 144 -7.74 1.21 2.61
N LEU A 145 -8.01 1.86 1.48
CA LEU A 145 -7.07 1.92 0.35
C LEU A 145 -5.87 2.83 0.60
N VAL A 146 -6.07 3.85 1.44
CA VAL A 146 -5.07 4.81 1.91
C VAL A 146 -5.04 4.74 3.43
N GLY A 147 -4.24 3.82 3.95
CA GLY A 147 -3.98 3.68 5.37
C GLY A 147 -3.09 4.79 5.90
N ILE A 148 -3.30 5.19 7.16
CA ILE A 148 -2.48 6.21 7.83
C ILE A 148 -1.43 5.53 8.72
N GLU A 149 -0.16 5.86 8.45
CA GLU A 149 0.95 5.56 9.34
C GLU A 149 1.35 6.82 10.11
N PHE A 150 1.13 6.85 11.41
CA PHE A 150 1.46 8.03 12.22
C PHE A 150 2.96 8.06 12.55
N TRP A 151 3.63 9.13 12.15
CA TRP A 151 5.02 9.43 12.48
C TRP A 151 5.12 10.20 13.80
N GLY A 152 6.28 10.09 14.46
CA GLY A 152 6.53 10.82 15.71
C GLY A 152 5.87 10.24 16.96
N LEU A 153 5.07 9.18 16.76
CA LEU A 153 4.25 8.49 17.76
C LEU A 153 4.61 7.00 17.90
N THR A 154 5.77 6.59 17.36
CA THR A 154 6.26 5.21 17.33
C THR A 154 7.58 5.10 18.10
N GLY A 155 8.12 3.89 18.26
CA GLY A 155 9.46 3.68 18.82
C GLY A 155 10.59 4.10 17.88
N TRP A 156 10.29 4.50 16.65
CA TRP A 156 11.26 4.76 15.57
C TRP A 156 11.66 6.24 15.42
N GLY A 157 12.89 6.45 14.98
CA GLY A 157 13.36 7.72 14.40
C GLY A 157 13.38 8.89 15.39
N LYS A 158 13.05 10.10 14.89
CA LYS A 158 12.91 11.33 15.68
C LYS A 158 11.59 11.37 16.45
N SER A 159 11.18 10.25 17.04
CA SER A 159 9.94 10.18 17.80
C SER A 159 9.93 11.25 18.89
N LYS A 160 8.86 12.05 18.91
CA LYS A 160 8.62 12.99 20.03
C LYS A 160 8.08 12.25 21.24
N LEU A 161 7.60 11.02 21.04
CA LEU A 161 7.02 10.19 22.07
C LEU A 161 8.12 9.62 22.95
N ARG A 162 8.13 10.04 24.23
CA ARG A 162 9.03 9.53 25.25
C ARG A 162 8.24 8.70 26.25
N TRP A 163 8.31 7.38 26.12
CA TRP A 163 7.62 6.46 27.03
C TRP A 163 8.15 6.56 28.47
N ASN A 164 7.25 6.64 29.44
CA ASN A 164 7.56 6.46 30.85
C ASN A 164 7.47 4.96 31.19
N ARG A 165 8.62 4.27 31.15
CA ARG A 165 8.69 2.81 31.33
C ARG A 165 8.14 2.32 32.67
N ILE A 166 8.31 3.10 33.75
CA ILE A 166 7.76 2.77 35.08
C ILE A 166 6.22 2.68 35.04
N LYS A 167 5.57 3.55 34.26
CA LYS A 167 4.10 3.52 34.10
C LYS A 167 3.64 2.36 33.21
N ILE A 168 4.42 2.02 32.18
CA ILE A 168 4.13 0.89 31.28
C ILE A 168 4.21 -0.44 32.03
N GLU A 169 5.22 -0.61 32.89
CA GLU A 169 5.35 -1.80 33.75
C GLU A 169 4.16 -1.96 34.70
N LYS A 170 3.63 -0.86 35.24
CA LYS A 170 2.44 -0.87 36.13
C LYS A 170 1.12 -1.10 35.41
N ALA A 171 0.97 -0.61 34.17
CA ALA A 171 -0.27 -0.74 33.39
C ALA A 171 -0.37 -2.05 32.60
N GLY A 172 0.61 -2.93 32.76
CA GLY A 172 0.61 -4.27 32.18
C GLY A 172 0.82 -4.21 30.67
N LEU A 173 2.00 -4.62 30.23
CA LEU A 173 2.24 -5.06 28.84
C LEU A 173 1.22 -6.10 28.36
N ASN A 174 0.47 -6.70 29.29
CA ASN A 174 -0.59 -7.68 29.08
C ASN A 174 -1.99 -7.07 28.87
N SER A 175 -2.14 -5.73 28.91
CA SER A 175 -3.42 -5.11 28.55
C SER A 175 -3.71 -5.38 27.08
N LYS A 176 -4.90 -5.91 26.79
CA LYS A 176 -5.37 -6.18 25.41
C LYS A 176 -5.44 -4.92 24.53
N ASP A 177 -5.48 -3.75 25.17
CA ASP A 177 -5.57 -2.45 24.50
C ASP A 177 -4.19 -1.73 24.47
N PHE A 178 -3.11 -2.41 24.90
CA PHE A 178 -1.73 -1.92 24.86
C PHE A 178 -0.90 -2.67 23.78
N PRO A 179 -0.09 -1.98 22.95
CA PRO A 179 0.17 -0.56 23.01
C PRO A 179 -0.98 0.22 22.38
N PHE A 180 -1.15 1.47 22.79
CA PHE A 180 -2.10 2.34 22.12
C PHE A 180 -1.54 2.71 20.76
N TYR A 181 -2.35 2.52 19.72
CA TYR A 181 -2.08 3.03 18.38
C TYR A 181 -3.40 3.55 17.80
N PRO A 182 -3.35 4.60 16.97
CA PRO A 182 -4.54 5.15 16.35
C PRO A 182 -5.11 4.14 15.36
N LEU A 183 -6.32 3.67 15.65
CA LEU A 183 -7.11 2.83 14.78
C LEU A 183 -8.20 3.65 14.13
N ALA A 184 -8.48 3.34 12.86
CA ALA A 184 -9.72 3.77 12.27
C ALA A 184 -10.89 3.07 13.00
N TYR A 185 -11.98 3.79 13.23
CA TYR A 185 -13.16 3.26 13.93
C TYR A 185 -14.43 3.25 13.08
N ASP A 186 -14.42 3.93 11.94
CA ASP A 186 -15.56 4.03 11.03
C ASP A 186 -15.02 4.09 9.58
N LEU A 187 -15.59 3.28 8.70
CA LEU A 187 -15.27 3.21 7.27
C LEU A 187 -16.56 3.04 6.49
N ILE A 188 -16.89 4.03 5.66
CA ILE A 188 -18.11 4.06 4.86
C ILE A 188 -17.75 4.25 3.39
N TRP A 189 -18.25 3.36 2.54
CA TRP A 189 -18.08 3.43 1.09
C TRP A 189 -19.33 4.00 0.43
N TYR A 190 -19.11 4.85 -0.57
CA TYR A 190 -20.13 5.39 -1.47
C TYR A 190 -19.75 5.03 -2.90
N PRO A 191 -19.90 3.75 -3.27
CA PRO A 191 -19.34 3.22 -4.51
C PRO A 191 -19.97 3.86 -5.76
N ASP A 192 -21.27 4.18 -5.71
CA ASP A 192 -22.02 4.91 -6.73
C ASP A 192 -21.46 6.33 -6.99
N LYS A 193 -20.87 6.94 -5.96
CA LYS A 193 -20.28 8.28 -5.99
C LYS A 193 -18.76 8.28 -6.09
N GLY A 194 -18.13 7.10 -6.13
CA GLY A 194 -16.69 6.92 -6.27
C GLY A 194 -15.88 7.57 -5.14
N TYR A 195 -16.31 7.40 -3.89
CA TYR A 195 -15.47 7.76 -2.75
C TYR A 195 -15.73 6.88 -1.53
N TYR A 196 -14.83 6.94 -0.55
CA TYR A 196 -15.04 6.42 0.79
C TYR A 196 -14.59 7.42 1.85
N GLU A 197 -15.13 7.26 3.04
CA GLU A 197 -14.82 8.04 4.23
C GLU A 197 -14.26 7.12 5.30
N ILE A 198 -13.17 7.50 5.96
CA ILE A 198 -12.59 6.78 7.08
C ILE A 198 -12.31 7.74 8.24
N LYS A 199 -12.59 7.33 9.47
CA LYS A 199 -12.42 8.18 10.67
C LYS A 199 -11.44 7.56 11.66
N TYR A 200 -10.54 8.39 12.18
CA TYR A 200 -9.58 8.06 13.23
C TYR A 200 -9.86 8.94 14.47
N ASP A 201 -9.93 8.32 15.66
CA ASP A 201 -10.05 9.04 16.94
C ASP A 201 -8.66 9.41 17.46
N VAL A 202 -8.10 10.49 16.92
CA VAL A 202 -6.75 10.94 17.26
C VAL A 202 -6.75 11.63 18.62
N SER A 203 -7.80 12.39 18.92
CA SER A 203 -8.01 13.01 20.23
C SER A 203 -8.04 11.97 21.35
N GLY A 204 -8.79 10.89 21.19
CA GLY A 204 -8.82 9.77 22.15
C GLY A 204 -7.49 9.06 22.26
N TYR A 205 -6.84 8.76 21.14
CA TYR A 205 -5.50 8.19 21.13
C TYR A 205 -4.50 9.04 21.92
N LEU A 206 -4.45 10.36 21.69
CA LEU A 206 -3.54 11.27 22.39
C LEU A 206 -3.85 11.34 23.90
N ARG A 207 -5.13 11.33 24.30
CA ARG A 207 -5.52 11.26 25.72
C ARG A 207 -4.97 10.01 26.39
N GLU A 208 -5.09 8.85 25.75
CA GLU A 208 -4.61 7.59 26.31
C GLU A 208 -3.08 7.53 26.35
N VAL A 209 -2.40 7.84 25.25
CA VAL A 209 -0.93 7.81 25.20
C VAL A 209 -0.29 8.75 26.21
N ASN A 210 -0.85 9.95 26.42
CA ASN A 210 -0.30 10.93 27.35
C ASN A 210 -0.35 10.52 28.82
N LYS A 211 -1.12 9.48 29.18
CA LYS A 211 -1.04 8.88 30.52
C LYS A 211 0.32 8.20 30.74
N TYR A 212 0.94 7.71 29.67
CA TYR A 212 2.13 6.84 29.68
C TYR A 212 3.40 7.51 29.15
N THR A 213 3.33 8.75 28.68
CA THR A 213 4.51 9.50 28.24
C THR A 213 5.13 10.30 29.39
N VAL A 214 6.42 10.62 29.24
CA VAL A 214 7.16 11.53 30.13
C VAL A 214 6.73 12.97 29.89
N THR A 215 6.51 13.33 28.63
CA THR A 215 6.04 14.66 28.22
C THR A 215 4.78 14.48 27.36
N PRO A 216 3.68 15.18 27.66
CA PRO A 216 2.47 15.12 26.85
C PRO A 216 2.74 15.52 25.40
N VAL A 217 2.29 14.69 24.46
CA VAL A 217 2.29 14.95 23.03
C VAL A 217 1.00 15.68 22.68
N GLY A 218 1.13 16.90 22.16
CA GLY A 218 0.01 17.71 21.70
C GLY A 218 -0.35 17.44 20.23
N LYS A 219 -1.51 17.96 19.80
CA LYS A 219 -2.03 17.85 18.43
C LYS A 219 -1.04 18.35 17.37
N ASP A 220 -0.24 19.37 17.68
CA ASP A 220 0.75 19.95 16.76
C ASP A 220 1.95 19.01 16.48
N SER A 221 1.95 17.82 17.10
CA SER A 221 2.94 16.77 16.87
C SER A 221 2.42 15.61 16.02
N ILE A 222 1.18 15.70 15.53
CA ILE A 222 0.60 14.68 14.65
C ILE A 222 1.18 14.88 13.24
N GLU A 223 2.15 14.04 12.89
CA GLU A 223 2.61 13.84 11.53
C GLU A 223 2.22 12.43 11.07
N PHE A 224 1.96 12.25 9.78
CA PHE A 224 1.63 10.94 9.23
C PHE A 224 2.17 10.75 7.81
N GLY A 225 2.32 9.49 7.43
CA GLY A 225 2.57 9.00 6.09
C GLY A 225 1.45 8.06 5.67
N LEU A 226 1.63 7.45 4.51
CA LEU A 226 0.59 6.67 3.85
C LEU A 226 1.04 5.24 3.64
N VAL A 227 0.09 4.31 3.82
CA VAL A 227 0.19 2.92 3.41
C VAL A 227 -0.89 2.69 2.35
N ALA A 228 -0.48 2.67 1.08
CA ALA A 228 -1.37 2.67 -0.08
C ALA A 228 -1.28 1.38 -0.91
N TYR A 229 -0.63 0.33 -0.41
CA TYR A 229 -0.56 -0.94 -1.14
C TYR A 229 -1.93 -1.58 -1.41
N ASN A 230 -2.95 -1.27 -0.59
CA ASN A 230 -4.32 -1.70 -0.84
C ASN A 230 -4.89 -1.05 -2.11
N ALA A 231 -4.67 0.25 -2.34
CA ALA A 231 -5.03 0.90 -3.59
C ALA A 231 -4.35 0.20 -4.79
N ARG A 232 -3.04 -0.07 -4.68
CA ARG A 232 -2.26 -0.75 -5.73
C ARG A 232 -2.72 -2.19 -5.99
N ASP A 233 -3.14 -2.91 -4.96
CA ASP A 233 -3.73 -4.25 -5.06
C ASP A 233 -5.03 -4.24 -5.89
N PHE A 234 -5.80 -3.15 -5.83
CA PHE A 234 -6.99 -2.89 -6.65
C PHE A 234 -6.72 -2.10 -7.94
N GLY A 235 -5.45 -2.01 -8.35
CA GLY A 235 -5.03 -1.39 -9.61
C GLY A 235 -5.14 0.13 -9.64
N LEU A 236 -5.34 0.80 -8.51
CA LEU A 236 -5.19 2.25 -8.36
C LEU A 236 -3.71 2.51 -8.07
N ASN A 237 -2.97 2.94 -9.09
CA ASN A 237 -1.50 2.99 -9.04
C ASN A 237 -0.96 4.38 -8.72
N TYR A 238 -1.81 5.42 -8.69
CA TYR A 238 -1.38 6.79 -8.42
C TYR A 238 -2.24 7.44 -7.35
N ILE A 239 -1.63 8.32 -6.56
CA ILE A 239 -2.25 9.04 -5.44
C ILE A 239 -1.87 10.52 -5.45
N PHE A 240 -2.82 11.37 -5.09
CA PHE A 240 -2.60 12.81 -4.95
C PHE A 240 -3.33 13.38 -3.75
N LEU A 241 -2.62 14.09 -2.87
CA LEU A 241 -3.20 14.85 -1.76
C LEU A 241 -3.83 16.14 -2.28
N ASP A 242 -5.16 16.24 -2.21
CA ASP A 242 -5.90 17.43 -2.58
C ASP A 242 -6.00 18.40 -1.40
N LEU A 243 -4.99 19.26 -1.26
CA LEU A 243 -4.96 20.27 -0.20
C LEU A 243 -6.08 21.31 -0.31
N LYS A 244 -6.66 21.53 -1.50
CA LYS A 244 -7.77 22.49 -1.68
C LYS A 244 -9.05 21.99 -1.00
N HIS A 245 -9.25 20.68 -0.97
CA HIS A 245 -10.41 20.05 -0.31
C HIS A 245 -10.05 19.44 1.05
N SER A 246 -8.83 19.67 1.54
CA SER A 246 -8.39 19.26 2.88
C SER A 246 -8.49 20.43 3.87
N GLU A 247 -8.71 20.11 5.14
CA GLU A 247 -8.89 21.06 6.23
C GLU A 247 -7.96 20.70 7.39
N ASN A 248 -7.21 21.69 7.90
CA ASN A 248 -6.20 21.49 8.95
C ASN A 248 -5.08 20.49 8.57
N ILE A 249 -4.75 20.41 7.29
CA ILE A 249 -3.68 19.56 6.74
C ILE A 249 -2.63 20.42 6.05
N THR A 250 -1.36 20.15 6.33
CA THR A 250 -0.23 20.78 5.64
C THR A 250 0.84 19.75 5.30
N THR A 251 1.69 20.07 4.33
CA THR A 251 2.86 19.25 3.98
C THR A 251 4.08 20.15 3.81
N LYS A 252 5.24 19.65 4.25
CA LYS A 252 6.54 20.30 4.02
C LYS A 252 6.99 20.14 2.56
N ILE A 253 6.60 19.03 1.93
CA ILE A 253 6.95 18.71 0.55
C ILE A 253 5.75 19.09 -0.33
N LYS A 254 5.91 20.13 -1.14
CA LYS A 254 4.91 20.47 -2.16
C LYS A 254 4.93 19.38 -3.23
N VAL A 255 3.81 18.71 -3.38
CA VAL A 255 3.58 17.73 -4.44
C VAL A 255 2.58 18.34 -5.42
N SER A 256 3.04 18.63 -6.64
CA SER A 256 2.24 19.29 -7.69
C SER A 256 1.74 18.32 -8.76
N GLU A 257 2.03 17.03 -8.62
CA GLU A 257 1.60 15.99 -9.55
C GLU A 257 1.23 14.72 -8.79
N PRO A 258 0.30 13.89 -9.31
CA PRO A 258 0.00 12.60 -8.72
C PRO A 258 1.23 11.67 -8.72
N LEU A 259 1.43 11.00 -7.60
CA LEU A 259 2.58 10.14 -7.35
C LEU A 259 2.23 8.69 -7.59
N GLU A 260 3.17 7.94 -8.17
CA GLU A 260 3.07 6.49 -8.27
C GLU A 260 3.15 5.85 -6.87
N ILE A 261 2.21 4.94 -6.58
CA ILE A 261 2.20 4.11 -5.39
C ILE A 261 3.16 2.95 -5.63
N LYS A 262 4.21 2.88 -4.80
CA LYS A 262 5.27 1.86 -4.91
C LYS A 262 5.24 0.82 -3.80
N ASP A 263 4.24 0.92 -2.93
CA ASP A 263 4.13 0.12 -1.72
C ASP A 263 4.02 -1.38 -2.04
N TYR A 264 4.82 -2.19 -1.33
CA TYR A 264 4.76 -3.65 -1.29
C TYR A 264 5.27 -4.18 0.05
N LEU A 265 4.95 -5.44 0.35
CA LEU A 265 5.40 -6.15 1.55
C LEU A 265 6.59 -7.05 1.21
N TYR A 266 7.66 -6.98 1.99
CA TYR A 266 8.85 -7.83 1.80
C TYR A 266 9.59 -8.10 3.11
N LEU A 267 10.51 -9.06 3.08
CA LEU A 267 11.43 -9.34 4.18
C LEU A 267 12.50 -8.24 4.28
N SER A 268 12.54 -7.54 5.41
CA SER A 268 13.50 -6.47 5.67
C SER A 268 14.33 -6.74 6.92
N ASN A 269 15.61 -6.36 6.87
CA ASN A 269 16.47 -6.35 8.06
C ASN A 269 16.25 -5.12 8.95
N LYS A 270 15.40 -4.16 8.53
CA LYS A 270 15.18 -2.91 9.27
C LYS A 270 14.67 -3.14 10.70
N CYS A 271 13.82 -4.13 10.94
CA CYS A 271 13.34 -4.40 12.30
C CYS A 271 14.41 -4.94 13.26
N GLY A 272 15.60 -5.30 12.79
CA GLY A 272 16.72 -5.72 13.65
C GLY A 272 16.54 -7.09 14.31
N TYR A 273 15.48 -7.83 13.98
CA TYR A 273 15.35 -9.22 14.36
C TYR A 273 16.31 -10.10 13.55
N PRO A 274 16.98 -11.12 14.14
CA PRO A 274 17.84 -12.04 13.41
C PRO A 274 17.13 -12.69 12.22
N GLY A 275 17.67 -12.51 11.02
CA GLY A 275 17.06 -13.01 9.77
C GLY A 275 15.96 -12.12 9.19
N GLY A 276 15.73 -10.93 9.77
CA GLY A 276 14.76 -9.95 9.29
C GLY A 276 13.31 -10.29 9.62
N CYS A 277 12.41 -9.38 9.28
CA CYS A 277 10.97 -9.58 9.42
C CYS A 277 10.20 -8.90 8.27
N ILE A 278 8.98 -9.35 8.00
CA ILE A 278 8.11 -8.77 6.97
C ILE A 278 7.61 -7.39 7.41
N TYR A 279 7.70 -6.42 6.50
CA TYR A 279 7.26 -5.03 6.70
C TYR A 279 6.92 -4.38 5.34
N HIS A 280 6.14 -3.29 5.30
CA HIS A 280 5.91 -2.55 4.05
C HIS A 280 7.05 -1.57 3.76
N TRP A 281 7.58 -1.57 2.54
CA TRP A 281 8.44 -0.49 2.02
C TRP A 281 8.74 -0.71 0.52
N PRO A 282 9.02 0.34 -0.28
CA PRO A 282 9.00 1.75 0.05
C PRO A 282 7.58 2.26 0.25
N GLY A 283 7.38 3.16 1.22
CA GLY A 283 6.15 3.94 1.30
C GLY A 283 6.11 4.98 0.18
N THR A 284 5.00 5.72 0.09
CA THR A 284 4.90 6.89 -0.80
C THR A 284 5.65 8.07 -0.17
N THR A 285 6.99 8.02 -0.17
CA THR A 285 7.84 8.81 0.74
C THR A 285 7.74 10.33 0.61
N LYS A 286 7.25 10.86 -0.50
CA LYS A 286 6.96 12.30 -0.66
C LYS A 286 5.75 12.76 0.17
N TYR A 287 4.92 11.82 0.60
CA TYR A 287 3.82 12.01 1.55
C TYR A 287 4.18 11.55 2.97
N ASP A 288 5.45 11.25 3.24
CA ASP A 288 5.89 11.15 4.62
C ASP A 288 5.86 12.56 5.26
N TYR A 289 5.47 12.62 6.52
CA TYR A 289 5.42 13.84 7.34
C TYR A 289 4.36 14.87 6.93
N ILE A 290 3.19 14.44 6.43
CA ILE A 290 2.00 15.29 6.36
C ILE A 290 1.59 15.65 7.79
N SER A 291 1.33 16.93 8.06
CA SER A 291 1.03 17.43 9.40
C SER A 291 -0.45 17.78 9.56
N VAL A 292 -1.02 17.38 10.69
CA VAL A 292 -2.34 17.85 11.15
C VAL A 292 -2.14 19.10 12.01
N THR A 293 -2.68 20.25 11.58
CA THR A 293 -2.48 21.54 12.26
C THR A 293 -3.58 21.89 13.25
N GLY A 294 -4.65 21.10 13.31
CA GLY A 294 -5.80 21.30 14.19
C GLY A 294 -6.76 20.13 14.11
N LEU A 295 -7.54 19.90 15.17
CA LEU A 295 -8.61 18.88 15.19
C LEU A 295 -9.97 19.60 15.40
N PRO A 296 -11.05 19.18 14.72
CA PRO A 296 -11.08 18.11 13.71
C PRO A 296 -10.29 18.47 12.44
N ALA A 297 -9.78 17.46 11.73
CA ALA A 297 -9.10 17.62 10.45
C ALA A 297 -9.67 16.69 9.39
N ARG A 298 -9.45 17.06 8.12
CA ARG A 298 -9.88 16.28 6.96
C ARG A 298 -8.78 16.29 5.90
N ALA A 299 -8.33 15.11 5.48
CA ALA A 299 -7.45 14.95 4.32
C ALA A 299 -8.23 14.29 3.18
N GLU A 300 -8.15 14.84 1.98
CA GLU A 300 -8.72 14.23 0.78
C GLU A 300 -7.61 13.77 -0.17
N PHE A 301 -7.64 12.49 -0.53
CA PHE A 301 -6.73 11.91 -1.51
C PHE A 301 -7.51 11.49 -2.76
N LYS A 302 -6.94 11.81 -3.93
CA LYS A 302 -7.40 11.36 -5.23
C LYS A 302 -6.59 10.14 -5.65
N LEU A 303 -7.27 9.08 -6.08
CA LEU A 303 -6.66 7.84 -6.55
C LEU A 303 -6.94 7.65 -8.04
N TYR A 304 -5.93 7.17 -8.77
CA TYR A 304 -6.01 6.96 -10.20
C TYR A 304 -5.41 5.61 -10.60
N ARG A 305 -5.99 4.96 -11.60
CA ARG A 305 -5.42 3.76 -12.24
C ARG A 305 -4.21 4.10 -13.07
N ASP A 306 -4.34 5.13 -13.90
CA ASP A 306 -3.32 5.64 -14.80
C ASP A 306 -2.82 7.01 -14.31
N LYS A 307 -1.59 7.38 -14.65
CA LYS A 307 -1.06 8.71 -14.30
C LYS A 307 -1.90 9.76 -15.04
N PRO A 308 -2.61 10.66 -14.35
CA PRO A 308 -3.34 11.70 -15.04
C PRO A 308 -2.36 12.75 -15.58
N GLU A 309 -2.71 13.36 -16.72
CA GLU A 309 -1.90 14.41 -17.33
C GLU A 309 -1.89 15.70 -16.47
N LEU A 310 -2.96 15.94 -15.72
CA LEU A 310 -3.17 17.12 -14.87
C LEU A 310 -3.86 16.75 -13.54
N GLU A 311 -3.63 17.54 -12.49
CA GLU A 311 -4.21 17.33 -11.14
C GLU A 311 -5.74 17.52 -11.04
N ASN A 312 -6.34 18.15 -12.04
CA ASN A 312 -7.77 18.46 -12.11
C ASN A 312 -8.59 17.39 -12.84
N VAL A 313 -7.95 16.36 -13.39
CA VAL A 313 -8.64 15.21 -13.97
C VAL A 313 -9.48 14.54 -12.88
N ARG A 314 -10.70 14.12 -13.24
CA ARG A 314 -11.58 13.39 -12.32
C ARG A 314 -10.88 12.10 -11.88
N PRO A 315 -10.74 11.86 -10.56
CA PRO A 315 -10.13 10.63 -10.08
C PRO A 315 -11.04 9.42 -10.27
N ASP A 316 -10.44 8.23 -10.35
CA ASP A 316 -11.17 6.97 -10.32
C ASP A 316 -11.90 6.75 -8.99
N LEU A 317 -11.27 7.22 -7.90
CA LEU A 317 -11.81 7.15 -6.54
C LEU A 317 -11.24 8.27 -5.67
N ARG A 318 -12.03 8.75 -4.71
CA ARG A 318 -11.56 9.66 -3.65
C ARG A 318 -11.55 8.96 -2.29
N ALA A 319 -10.49 9.16 -1.53
CA ALA A 319 -10.36 8.71 -0.15
C ALA A 319 -10.44 9.94 0.77
N ILE A 320 -11.45 10.00 1.63
CA ILE A 320 -11.65 11.10 2.56
C ILE A 320 -11.36 10.60 3.97
N ILE A 321 -10.38 11.23 4.63
CA ILE A 321 -9.85 10.79 5.91
C ILE A 321 -10.12 11.85 6.95
N TYR A 322 -10.87 11.51 7.99
CA TYR A 322 -11.19 12.38 9.11
C TYR A 322 -10.34 12.04 10.32
N PHE A 323 -9.81 13.08 10.95
CA PHE A 323 -9.08 13.00 12.22
C PHE A 323 -9.89 13.76 13.26
N MET A 324 -10.43 13.02 14.24
CA MET A 324 -11.29 13.54 15.31
C MET A 324 -10.51 13.74 16.60
#